data_AF-A0A8X7RGG6-F1
#
_entry.id   AF-A0A8X7RGG6-F1
#
_cell.length_a   1.000
_cell.length_b   1.000
_cell.length_c   1.000
_cell.angle_alpha   90.00
_cell.angle_beta   90.00
_cell.angle_gamma   90.00
#
_symmetry.space_group_name_H-M   'P 1'
#
loop_
_entity.id
_entity.type
_entity.pdbx_description
1 polymer ?
#
loop_
_entity_poly.entity_id
_entity_poly.type
_entity_poly.pdbx_seq_one_letter_code
_entity_poly.pdbx_strand_id
1 'polypeptide(L)'
;MYRSSSDALLRSKSIVVLSQTLAAYKARRFELSLVALNEIKPLVISCLRMQETEIKLFRRIVSFIAHDVVMLDNGGWDELSDCIVQLSSTVPLKALHVFVDLPPVYGRFIYSCFGKIAERAEKVLLMPDQDRVEDWSLGLQAVVKLGIQVLDSELRFDMVKGLLTLLVKAASDLVDKGMEEFLVRGLADLEMFLSRDKKLYSYNKEQCHFVSCFLYKIKDLGPLTKQATGKIHRLVKSTPFLVQQQQQQQQGHGACSEGEWLDRLNNLKPLEMLRIFASTDVEERFRELAIRRLNVLLSDRVSREKSADMKELQPLLLSCLSSKEGISESMFKVLGEVVYHVAFEMTNFHFETWYDLSDCIASTSETEFESGLYLPVLNNVA
;
A
#
# COMPACT_ATOMS: atom_id res chain seq x y z
N MET A 1 -18.89 0.27 19.32
CA MET A 1 -20.23 0.17 18.71
C MET A 1 -20.37 -1.06 17.83
N TYR A 2 -19.69 -1.16 16.68
CA TYR A 2 -19.81 -2.34 15.80
C TYR A 2 -19.55 -3.68 16.52
N ARG A 3 -18.44 -3.78 17.26
CA ARG A 3 -18.08 -5.02 17.98
C ARG A 3 -19.05 -5.40 19.11
N SER A 4 -19.64 -4.41 19.78
CA SER A 4 -20.28 -4.57 21.09
C SER A 4 -21.80 -4.49 21.06
N SER A 5 -22.39 -4.02 19.97
CA SER A 5 -23.85 -3.90 19.83
C SER A 5 -24.47 -5.26 19.53
N SER A 6 -25.53 -5.60 20.27
CA SER A 6 -26.43 -6.72 19.94
C SER A 6 -27.41 -6.38 18.81
N ASP A 7 -27.60 -5.08 18.52
CA ASP A 7 -28.44 -4.59 17.43
C ASP A 7 -27.66 -4.53 16.12
N ALA A 8 -28.06 -5.38 15.16
CA ALA A 8 -27.48 -5.48 13.83
C ALA A 8 -27.64 -4.19 13.00
N LEU A 9 -28.74 -3.45 13.17
CA LEU A 9 -28.96 -2.17 12.48
C LEU A 9 -27.98 -1.12 12.98
N LEU A 10 -27.74 -1.06 14.29
CA LEU A 10 -26.72 -0.16 14.86
C LEU A 10 -25.31 -0.56 14.43
N ARG A 11 -25.02 -1.85 14.28
CA ARG A 11 -23.74 -2.34 13.73
C ARG A 11 -23.55 -1.89 12.28
N SER A 12 -24.52 -2.17 11.42
CA SER A 12 -24.52 -1.73 10.01
C SER A 12 -24.32 -0.21 9.88
N LYS A 13 -25.13 0.59 10.59
CA LYS A 13 -24.98 2.05 10.61
C LYS A 13 -23.58 2.50 11.04
N SER A 14 -23.00 1.85 12.03
CA SER A 14 -21.64 2.16 12.50
C SER A 14 -20.59 1.93 11.41
N ILE A 15 -20.69 0.84 10.66
CA ILE A 15 -19.75 0.53 9.56
C ILE A 15 -19.93 1.49 8.39
N VAL A 16 -21.17 1.85 8.06
CA VAL A 16 -21.46 2.82 7.00
C VAL A 16 -20.83 4.17 7.34
N VAL A 17 -21.08 4.68 8.55
CA VAL A 17 -20.52 5.95 9.02
C VAL A 17 -19.00 5.90 9.02
N LEU A 18 -18.39 4.83 9.57
CA LEU A 18 -16.94 4.69 9.58
C LEU A 18 -16.36 4.67 8.16
N SER A 19 -16.95 3.90 7.25
CA SER A 19 -16.49 3.85 5.85
C SER A 19 -16.59 5.20 5.15
N GLN A 20 -17.62 5.99 5.43
CA GLN A 20 -17.80 7.34 4.87
C GLN A 20 -16.77 8.32 5.45
N THR A 21 -16.54 8.28 6.76
CA THR A 21 -15.53 9.11 7.43
C THR A 21 -14.14 8.82 6.91
N LEU A 22 -13.75 7.54 6.81
CA LEU A 22 -12.43 7.16 6.27
C LEU A 22 -12.28 7.55 4.80
N ALA A 23 -13.34 7.49 3.99
CA ALA A 23 -13.31 7.98 2.61
C ALA A 23 -13.08 9.51 2.55
N ALA A 24 -13.73 10.27 3.44
CA ALA A 24 -13.51 11.72 3.55
C ALA A 24 -12.09 12.06 4.02
N TYR A 25 -11.54 11.28 4.95
CA TYR A 25 -10.16 11.40 5.41
C TYR A 25 -9.16 11.10 4.28
N LYS A 26 -9.38 10.02 3.54
CA LYS A 26 -8.56 9.69 2.36
C LYS A 26 -8.56 10.82 1.32
N ALA A 27 -9.72 11.43 1.07
CA ALA A 27 -9.82 12.56 0.13
C ALA A 27 -9.03 13.79 0.59
N ARG A 28 -8.83 13.96 1.90
CA ARG A 28 -8.05 15.04 2.51
C ARG A 28 -6.59 14.65 2.77
N ARG A 29 -6.14 13.48 2.28
CA ARG A 29 -4.80 12.92 2.55
C ARG A 29 -4.49 12.83 4.05
N PHE A 30 -5.51 12.52 4.84
CA PHE A 30 -5.34 12.27 6.26
C PHE A 30 -4.81 10.84 6.48
N GLU A 31 -3.77 10.72 7.30
CA GLU A 31 -3.12 9.47 7.67
C GLU A 31 -3.32 9.21 9.16
N LEU A 32 -3.50 7.94 9.54
CA LEU A 32 -3.54 7.54 10.94
C LEU A 32 -2.15 7.56 11.56
N SER A 33 -2.04 8.05 12.80
CA SER A 33 -0.79 7.97 13.55
C SER A 33 -0.45 6.53 13.92
N LEU A 34 0.84 6.21 14.14
CA LEU A 34 1.28 4.89 14.56
C LEU A 34 0.59 4.41 15.86
N VAL A 35 0.36 5.33 16.81
CA VAL A 35 -0.38 5.06 18.05
C VAL A 35 -1.81 4.62 17.74
N ALA A 36 -2.51 5.35 16.86
CA ALA A 36 -3.86 4.98 16.45
C ALA A 36 -3.88 3.64 15.70
N LEU A 37 -2.89 3.38 14.85
CA LEU A 37 -2.77 2.09 14.15
C LEU A 37 -2.63 0.92 15.13
N ASN A 38 -1.79 1.04 16.16
CA ASN A 38 -1.61 0.00 17.18
C ASN A 38 -2.91 -0.33 17.93
N GLU A 39 -3.76 0.66 18.17
CA GLU A 39 -5.08 0.45 18.78
C GLU A 39 -6.10 -0.14 17.81
N ILE A 40 -6.09 0.31 16.55
CA ILE A 40 -7.10 -0.04 15.55
C ILE A 40 -6.87 -1.45 14.98
N LYS A 41 -5.62 -1.87 14.74
CA LYS A 41 -5.28 -3.18 14.16
C LYS A 41 -6.02 -4.34 14.84
N PRO A 42 -5.90 -4.57 16.17
CA PRO A 42 -6.56 -5.70 16.83
C PRO A 42 -8.10 -5.61 16.76
N LEU A 43 -8.67 -4.40 16.73
CA LEU A 43 -10.11 -4.20 16.58
C LEU A 43 -10.59 -4.65 15.21
N VAL A 44 -9.87 -4.30 14.15
CA VAL A 44 -10.19 -4.72 12.78
C VAL A 44 -10.12 -6.24 12.64
N ILE A 45 -9.07 -6.88 13.18
CA ILE A 45 -8.94 -8.35 13.17
C ILE A 45 -10.10 -9.02 13.90
N SER A 46 -10.48 -8.50 15.07
CA SER A 46 -11.62 -8.99 15.83
C SER A 46 -12.93 -8.86 15.02
N CYS A 47 -13.14 -7.74 14.35
CA CYS A 47 -14.32 -7.50 13.51
C CYS A 47 -14.35 -8.42 12.26
N LEU A 48 -13.19 -8.71 11.66
CA LEU A 48 -13.08 -9.67 10.55
C LEU A 48 -13.53 -11.07 10.95
N ARG A 49 -13.34 -11.46 12.20
CA ARG A 49 -13.75 -12.77 12.72
C ARG A 49 -15.24 -12.87 13.04
N MET A 50 -15.98 -11.75 13.06
CA MET A 50 -17.43 -11.77 13.28
C MET A 50 -18.18 -12.34 12.07
N GLN A 51 -19.36 -12.93 12.30
CA GLN A 51 -20.18 -13.54 11.24
C GLN A 51 -20.85 -12.53 10.30
N GLU A 52 -20.99 -11.27 10.69
CA GLU A 52 -21.76 -10.29 9.90
C GLU A 52 -21.18 -9.95 8.53
N THR A 53 -22.09 -9.64 7.60
CA THR A 53 -21.98 -9.81 6.15
C THR A 53 -21.80 -8.52 5.34
N GLU A 54 -21.54 -7.36 5.97
CA GLU A 54 -21.22 -6.11 5.25
C GLU A 54 -19.77 -6.08 4.73
N ILE A 55 -19.30 -7.21 4.23
CA ILE A 55 -17.90 -7.41 3.84
C ILE A 55 -17.44 -6.43 2.75
N LYS A 56 -18.35 -6.01 1.86
CA LYS A 56 -18.05 -5.03 0.81
C LYS A 56 -17.64 -3.65 1.36
N LEU A 57 -18.23 -3.22 2.48
CA LEU A 57 -17.83 -1.99 3.17
C LEU A 57 -16.61 -2.25 4.04
N PHE A 58 -16.63 -3.36 4.78
CA PHE A 58 -15.57 -3.67 5.72
C PHE A 58 -14.20 -3.87 5.04
N ARG A 59 -14.14 -4.50 3.87
CA ARG A 59 -12.89 -4.64 3.10
C ARG A 59 -12.27 -3.29 2.71
N ARG A 60 -13.08 -2.24 2.52
CA ARG A 60 -12.58 -0.89 2.22
C ARG A 60 -11.97 -0.23 3.45
N ILE A 61 -12.53 -0.49 4.62
CA ILE A 61 -11.97 -0.05 5.91
C ILE A 61 -10.62 -0.74 6.13
N VAL A 62 -10.56 -2.06 5.94
CA VAL A 62 -9.30 -2.83 6.02
C VAL A 62 -8.26 -2.27 5.04
N SER A 63 -8.65 -2.03 3.78
CA SER A 63 -7.79 -1.44 2.75
C SER A 63 -7.21 -0.08 3.16
N PHE A 64 -8.04 0.82 3.70
CA PHE A 64 -7.59 2.13 4.18
C PHE A 64 -6.54 1.99 5.28
N ILE A 65 -6.80 1.15 6.27
CA ILE A 65 -5.88 0.98 7.41
C ILE A 65 -4.61 0.26 6.96
N ALA A 66 -4.72 -0.75 6.10
CA ALA A 66 -3.57 -1.48 5.56
C ALA A 66 -2.64 -0.56 4.77
N HIS A 67 -3.19 0.44 4.08
CA HIS A 67 -2.38 1.46 3.39
C HIS A 67 -1.50 2.22 4.38
N ASP A 68 -2.10 2.77 5.44
CA ASP A 68 -1.35 3.52 6.45
C ASP A 68 -0.34 2.63 7.20
N VAL A 69 -0.67 1.36 7.44
CA VAL A 69 0.26 0.40 8.06
C VAL A 69 1.46 0.11 7.14
N VAL A 70 1.24 -0.12 5.85
CA VAL A 70 2.33 -0.33 4.90
C VAL A 70 3.25 0.89 4.80
N MET A 71 2.69 2.10 4.92
CA MET A 71 3.45 3.34 4.86
C MET A 71 4.21 3.66 6.15
N LEU A 72 3.63 3.37 7.31
CA LEU A 72 4.08 3.92 8.60
C LEU A 72 4.63 2.86 9.57
N ASP A 73 4.48 1.56 9.30
CA ASP A 73 4.83 0.51 10.26
C ASP A 73 5.82 -0.52 9.70
N ASN A 74 7.03 -0.56 10.28
CA ASN A 74 8.08 -1.54 9.96
C ASN A 74 7.73 -2.98 10.36
N GLY A 75 6.95 -3.16 11.42
CA GLY A 75 6.42 -4.46 11.84
C GLY A 75 5.37 -4.98 10.85
N GLY A 76 4.81 -4.11 10.01
CA GLY A 76 3.78 -4.47 9.05
C GLY A 76 2.48 -4.89 9.75
N TRP A 77 1.72 -5.77 9.11
CA TRP A 77 0.47 -6.31 9.65
C TRP A 77 0.38 -7.82 9.42
N ASP A 78 1.36 -8.57 9.92
CA ASP A 78 1.41 -10.02 9.71
C ASP A 78 0.17 -10.73 10.32
N GLU A 79 -0.43 -10.17 11.39
CA GLU A 79 -1.68 -10.66 11.98
C GLU A 79 -2.87 -10.59 11.01
N LEU A 80 -2.86 -9.64 10.06
CA LEU A 80 -3.88 -9.58 9.01
C LEU A 80 -3.68 -10.69 7.99
N SER A 81 -2.44 -11.03 7.64
CA SER A 81 -2.16 -12.18 6.78
C SER A 81 -2.63 -13.48 7.43
N ASP A 82 -2.31 -13.70 8.71
CA ASP A 82 -2.79 -14.86 9.49
C ASP A 82 -4.32 -14.90 9.56
N CYS A 83 -4.96 -13.74 9.76
CA CYS A 83 -6.41 -13.64 9.75
C CYS A 83 -7.00 -14.02 8.38
N ILE A 84 -6.38 -13.59 7.27
CA ILE A 84 -6.80 -13.94 5.91
C ILE A 84 -6.67 -15.46 5.69
N VAL A 85 -5.57 -16.08 6.14
CA VAL A 85 -5.38 -17.53 6.11
C VAL A 85 -6.47 -18.26 6.89
N GLN A 86 -6.78 -17.79 8.10
CA GLN A 86 -7.85 -18.35 8.92
C GLN A 86 -9.22 -18.21 8.23
N LEU A 87 -9.54 -17.01 7.73
CA LEU A 87 -10.78 -16.73 7.00
C LEU A 87 -10.91 -17.60 5.75
N SER A 88 -9.81 -17.88 5.06
CA SER A 88 -9.82 -18.72 3.85
C SER A 88 -10.35 -20.13 4.15
N SER A 89 -10.20 -20.59 5.39
CA SER A 89 -10.65 -21.93 5.82
C SER A 89 -12.08 -21.94 6.33
N THR A 90 -12.55 -20.85 6.95
CA THR A 90 -13.89 -20.78 7.56
C THR A 90 -14.93 -20.11 6.67
N VAL A 91 -14.56 -19.02 5.99
CA VAL A 91 -15.45 -18.22 5.13
C VAL A 91 -14.68 -17.78 3.87
N PRO A 92 -14.43 -18.68 2.90
CA PRO A 92 -13.48 -18.45 1.80
C PRO A 92 -13.72 -17.18 1.00
N LEU A 93 -14.97 -16.86 0.65
CA LEU A 93 -15.32 -15.65 -0.10
C LEU A 93 -14.99 -14.37 0.67
N LYS A 94 -15.12 -14.41 2.01
CA LYS A 94 -14.74 -13.28 2.88
C LYS A 94 -13.24 -13.00 2.79
N ALA A 95 -12.41 -14.04 2.77
CA ALA A 95 -10.97 -13.90 2.61
C ALA A 95 -10.61 -13.27 1.25
N LEU A 96 -11.24 -13.72 0.16
CA LEU A 96 -11.03 -13.14 -1.17
C LEU A 96 -11.46 -11.66 -1.21
N HIS A 97 -12.59 -11.31 -0.61
CA HIS A 97 -13.03 -9.93 -0.52
C HIS A 97 -12.03 -9.03 0.20
N VAL A 98 -11.48 -9.48 1.35
CA VAL A 98 -10.46 -8.72 2.09
C VAL A 98 -9.22 -8.54 1.23
N PHE A 99 -8.73 -9.63 0.64
CA PHE A 99 -7.48 -9.64 -0.12
C PHE A 99 -7.52 -8.72 -1.35
N VAL A 100 -8.60 -8.76 -2.13
CA VAL A 100 -8.71 -8.03 -3.40
C VAL A 100 -8.56 -6.52 -3.24
N ASP A 101 -9.07 -5.95 -2.15
CA ASP A 101 -9.01 -4.49 -1.91
C ASP A 101 -7.71 -4.05 -1.18
N LEU A 102 -6.78 -4.96 -0.84
CA LEU A 102 -5.52 -4.60 -0.18
C LEU A 102 -4.64 -3.68 -1.05
N PRO A 103 -3.88 -2.74 -0.44
CA PRO A 103 -2.79 -2.06 -1.14
C PRO A 103 -1.69 -3.05 -1.55
N PRO A 104 -0.70 -2.62 -2.37
CA PRO A 104 0.55 -3.36 -2.49
C PRO A 104 1.14 -3.59 -1.10
N VAL A 105 1.36 -4.85 -0.74
CA VAL A 105 1.94 -5.24 0.55
C VAL A 105 3.31 -5.89 0.34
N TYR A 106 4.11 -5.89 1.39
CA TYR A 106 5.46 -6.44 1.37
C TYR A 106 5.49 -7.97 1.18
N GLY A 107 6.60 -8.48 0.64
CA GLY A 107 6.72 -9.89 0.21
C GLY A 107 6.39 -10.94 1.29
N ARG A 108 6.81 -10.75 2.55
CA ARG A 108 6.52 -11.71 3.64
C ARG A 108 5.01 -11.84 3.93
N PHE A 109 4.23 -10.78 3.74
CA PHE A 109 2.76 -10.82 3.86
C PHE A 109 2.15 -11.63 2.72
N ILE A 110 2.54 -11.36 1.48
CA ILE A 110 2.04 -12.14 0.34
C ILE A 110 2.39 -13.60 0.51
N TYR A 111 3.64 -13.92 0.85
CA TYR A 111 4.11 -15.30 1.02
C TYR A 111 3.26 -16.10 2.01
N SER A 112 2.91 -15.51 3.15
CA SER A 112 2.15 -16.20 4.21
C SER A 112 0.71 -16.54 3.80
N CYS A 113 0.06 -15.71 2.99
CA CYS A 113 -1.33 -15.95 2.56
C CYS A 113 -1.49 -16.52 1.14
N PHE A 114 -0.43 -16.47 0.29
CA PHE A 114 -0.49 -16.74 -1.16
C PHE A 114 -1.17 -18.06 -1.47
N GLY A 115 -0.66 -19.16 -0.91
CA GLY A 115 -1.12 -20.50 -1.24
C GLY A 115 -2.60 -20.69 -0.93
N LYS A 116 -3.07 -20.11 0.18
CA LYS A 116 -4.47 -20.21 0.58
C LYS A 116 -5.39 -19.37 -0.28
N ILE A 117 -5.01 -18.13 -0.62
CA ILE A 117 -5.81 -17.29 -1.52
C ILE A 117 -5.88 -17.92 -2.92
N ALA A 118 -4.75 -18.38 -3.45
CA ALA A 118 -4.71 -19.06 -4.75
C ALA A 118 -5.61 -20.30 -4.77
N GLU A 119 -5.50 -21.17 -3.76
CA GLU A 119 -6.35 -22.37 -3.60
C GLU A 119 -7.85 -22.02 -3.58
N ARG A 120 -8.24 -20.96 -2.85
CA ARG A 120 -9.66 -20.57 -2.77
C ARG A 120 -10.16 -19.94 -4.06
N ALA A 121 -9.36 -19.09 -4.69
CA ALA A 121 -9.74 -18.48 -5.96
C ALA A 121 -9.82 -19.53 -7.08
N GLU A 122 -8.91 -20.50 -7.12
CA GLU A 122 -8.97 -21.64 -8.06
C GLU A 122 -10.27 -22.42 -7.93
N LYS A 123 -10.67 -22.78 -6.71
CA LYS A 123 -11.93 -23.51 -6.46
C LYS A 123 -13.15 -22.76 -7.00
N VAL A 124 -13.18 -21.45 -6.81
CA VAL A 124 -14.27 -20.58 -7.29
C VAL A 124 -14.24 -20.44 -8.81
N LEU A 125 -13.05 -20.37 -9.41
CA LEU A 125 -12.88 -20.21 -10.86
C LEU A 125 -13.19 -21.49 -11.65
N LEU A 126 -12.84 -22.67 -11.12
CA LEU A 126 -13.00 -23.95 -11.81
C LEU A 126 -14.36 -24.60 -11.61
N MET A 127 -15.14 -24.14 -10.62
CA MET A 127 -16.50 -24.60 -10.33
C MET A 127 -17.51 -23.44 -10.43
N PRO A 128 -17.70 -22.84 -11.63
CA PRO A 128 -18.62 -21.73 -11.80
C PRO A 128 -20.07 -22.18 -11.59
N ASP A 129 -20.80 -21.45 -10.76
CA ASP A 129 -22.25 -21.54 -10.60
C ASP A 129 -22.89 -20.50 -11.52
N GLN A 130 -23.84 -20.91 -12.37
CA GLN A 130 -24.43 -20.06 -13.41
C GLN A 130 -25.11 -18.80 -12.83
N ASP A 131 -25.60 -18.89 -11.60
CA ASP A 131 -26.28 -17.79 -10.91
C ASP A 131 -25.34 -16.98 -9.99
N ARG A 132 -24.02 -17.27 -10.00
CA ARG A 132 -23.03 -16.61 -9.12
C ARG A 132 -21.84 -16.07 -9.88
N VAL A 133 -22.13 -15.26 -10.89
CA VAL A 133 -21.10 -14.53 -11.65
C VAL A 133 -20.24 -13.67 -10.72
N GLU A 134 -20.81 -13.08 -9.67
CA GLU A 134 -20.09 -12.20 -8.74
C GLU A 134 -19.01 -12.95 -7.95
N ASP A 135 -19.29 -14.18 -7.52
CA ASP A 135 -18.33 -15.03 -6.81
C ASP A 135 -17.19 -15.42 -7.75
N TRP A 136 -17.52 -15.86 -8.97
CA TRP A 136 -16.52 -16.17 -9.99
C TRP A 136 -15.63 -14.96 -10.33
N SER A 137 -16.26 -13.79 -10.48
CA SER A 137 -15.57 -12.52 -10.74
C SER A 137 -14.66 -12.10 -9.59
N LEU A 138 -15.05 -12.37 -8.34
CA LEU A 138 -14.20 -12.16 -7.18
C LEU A 138 -12.97 -13.08 -7.21
N GLY A 139 -13.15 -14.35 -7.59
CA GLY A 139 -12.03 -15.27 -7.82
C GLY A 139 -11.07 -14.76 -8.89
N LEU A 140 -11.60 -14.28 -10.02
CA LEU A 140 -10.83 -13.68 -11.11
C LEU A 140 -10.02 -12.47 -10.63
N GLN A 141 -10.66 -11.54 -9.91
CA GLN A 141 -10.01 -10.36 -9.34
C GLN A 141 -8.90 -10.75 -8.35
N ALA A 142 -9.13 -11.77 -7.51
CA ALA A 142 -8.14 -12.23 -6.54
C ALA A 142 -6.89 -12.81 -7.19
N VAL A 143 -7.03 -13.65 -8.22
CA VAL A 143 -5.88 -14.21 -8.94
C VAL A 143 -5.12 -13.13 -9.70
N VAL A 144 -5.82 -12.17 -10.33
CA VAL A 144 -5.17 -11.04 -11.00
C VAL A 144 -4.43 -10.16 -9.99
N LYS A 145 -5.04 -9.84 -8.84
CA LYS A 145 -4.40 -9.07 -7.77
C LYS A 145 -3.19 -9.80 -7.18
N LEU A 146 -3.25 -11.12 -6.99
CA LEU A 146 -2.09 -11.94 -6.60
C LEU A 146 -0.95 -11.79 -7.62
N GLY A 147 -1.24 -11.93 -8.91
CA GLY A 147 -0.24 -11.81 -9.96
C GLY A 147 0.43 -10.43 -9.98
N ILE A 148 -0.35 -9.37 -9.77
CA ILE A 148 0.16 -7.99 -9.67
C ILE A 148 1.07 -7.81 -8.46
N GLN A 149 0.66 -8.29 -7.28
CA GLN A 149 1.43 -8.12 -6.04
C GLN A 149 2.69 -9.00 -5.97
N VAL A 150 2.68 -10.18 -6.59
CA VAL A 150 3.85 -11.07 -6.60
C VAL A 150 4.97 -10.53 -7.50
N LEU A 151 4.66 -9.78 -8.54
CA LEU A 151 5.66 -9.18 -9.43
C LEU A 151 6.52 -8.11 -8.75
N ASP A 152 5.99 -7.48 -7.70
CA ASP A 152 6.71 -6.53 -6.84
C ASP A 152 7.53 -7.24 -5.74
N SER A 153 7.43 -8.57 -5.65
CA SER A 153 8.19 -9.38 -4.70
C SER A 153 9.32 -10.15 -5.38
N GLU A 154 10.31 -10.66 -4.64
CA GLU A 154 11.41 -11.47 -5.19
C GLU A 154 10.95 -12.82 -5.79
N LEU A 155 9.67 -13.18 -5.65
CA LEU A 155 9.07 -14.49 -5.96
C LEU A 155 8.55 -14.59 -7.39
N ARG A 156 9.39 -14.56 -8.43
CA ARG A 156 8.86 -14.01 -9.70
C ARG A 156 8.37 -14.97 -10.78
N PHE A 157 8.97 -16.13 -11.02
CA PHE A 157 8.66 -16.79 -12.31
C PHE A 157 7.59 -17.88 -12.24
N ASP A 158 7.80 -18.93 -11.43
CA ASP A 158 6.94 -20.12 -11.46
C ASP A 158 5.53 -19.85 -10.93
N MET A 159 5.41 -19.02 -9.89
CA MET A 159 4.13 -18.64 -9.31
C MET A 159 3.28 -17.84 -10.31
N VAL A 160 3.86 -16.82 -10.96
CA VAL A 160 3.18 -15.98 -11.95
C VAL A 160 2.71 -16.82 -13.15
N LYS A 161 3.56 -17.75 -13.61
CA LYS A 161 3.18 -18.69 -14.68
C LYS A 161 2.01 -19.59 -14.27
N GLY A 162 1.99 -20.08 -13.04
CA GLY A 162 0.89 -20.86 -12.48
C GLY A 162 -0.43 -20.08 -12.46
N LEU A 163 -0.41 -18.85 -11.95
CA LEU A 163 -1.60 -17.97 -11.92
C LEU A 163 -2.10 -17.67 -13.33
N LEU A 164 -1.20 -17.36 -14.28
CA LEU A 164 -1.56 -17.09 -15.67
C LEU A 164 -2.21 -18.32 -16.32
N THR A 165 -1.70 -19.52 -16.04
CA THR A 165 -2.25 -20.77 -16.55
C THR A 165 -3.66 -21.02 -15.99
N LEU A 166 -3.86 -20.79 -14.69
CA LEU A 166 -5.17 -20.89 -14.05
C LEU A 166 -6.19 -19.93 -14.67
N LEU A 167 -5.82 -18.65 -14.84
CA LEU A 167 -6.69 -17.63 -15.43
C LEU A 167 -7.16 -18.00 -16.84
N VAL A 168 -6.22 -18.46 -17.68
CA VAL A 168 -6.52 -18.85 -19.06
C VAL A 168 -7.41 -20.07 -19.09
N LYS A 169 -7.10 -21.09 -18.29
CA LYS A 169 -7.91 -22.30 -18.17
C LYS A 169 -9.35 -21.98 -17.76
N ALA A 170 -9.53 -21.18 -16.70
CA ALA A 170 -10.86 -20.82 -16.21
C ALA A 170 -11.71 -20.09 -17.27
N ALA A 171 -11.10 -19.22 -18.07
CA ALA A 171 -11.78 -18.53 -19.17
C ALA A 171 -12.11 -19.47 -20.34
N SER A 172 -11.16 -20.32 -20.75
CA SER A 172 -11.36 -21.32 -21.81
C SER A 172 -12.47 -22.30 -21.44
N ASP A 173 -12.44 -22.87 -20.23
CA ASP A 173 -13.42 -23.85 -19.76
C ASP A 173 -14.86 -23.28 -19.75
N LEU A 174 -15.03 -21.98 -19.53
CA LEU A 174 -16.35 -21.32 -19.61
C LEU A 174 -16.85 -21.24 -21.05
N VAL A 175 -15.99 -20.83 -21.98
CA VAL A 175 -16.36 -20.68 -23.40
C VAL A 175 -16.60 -22.04 -24.04
N ASP A 176 -15.81 -23.06 -23.69
CA ASP A 176 -16.02 -24.45 -24.14
C ASP A 176 -17.37 -25.01 -23.67
N LYS A 177 -17.91 -24.50 -22.56
CA LYS A 177 -19.26 -24.81 -22.06
C LYS A 177 -20.36 -23.92 -22.64
N GLY A 178 -20.04 -23.06 -23.61
CA GLY A 178 -20.98 -22.11 -24.21
C GLY A 178 -21.34 -20.91 -23.33
N MET A 179 -20.55 -20.63 -22.29
CA MET A 179 -20.83 -19.58 -21.29
C MET A 179 -20.05 -18.28 -21.57
N GLU A 180 -19.93 -17.86 -22.83
CA GLU A 180 -19.17 -16.65 -23.19
C GLU A 180 -19.73 -15.39 -22.52
N GLU A 181 -21.06 -15.23 -22.45
CA GLU A 181 -21.68 -14.08 -21.78
C GLU A 181 -21.34 -14.01 -20.28
N PHE A 182 -21.22 -15.16 -19.62
CA PHE A 182 -20.83 -15.25 -18.21
C PHE A 182 -19.40 -14.71 -18.04
N LEU A 183 -18.48 -15.15 -18.89
CA LEU A 183 -17.10 -14.66 -18.92
C LEU A 183 -17.06 -13.15 -19.14
N VAL A 184 -17.84 -12.63 -20.08
CA VAL A 184 -17.88 -11.19 -20.40
C VAL A 184 -18.36 -10.35 -19.22
N ARG A 185 -19.37 -10.82 -18.47
CA ARG A 185 -19.80 -10.14 -17.23
C ARG A 185 -18.67 -10.10 -16.20
N GLY A 186 -17.97 -11.22 -15.99
CA GLY A 186 -16.84 -11.22 -15.06
C GLY A 186 -15.64 -10.38 -15.52
N LEU A 187 -15.41 -10.27 -16.84
CA LEU A 187 -14.43 -9.35 -17.38
C LEU A 187 -14.82 -7.88 -17.19
N ALA A 188 -16.12 -7.54 -17.24
CA ALA A 188 -16.59 -6.19 -16.93
C ALA A 188 -16.33 -5.82 -15.46
N ASP A 189 -16.55 -6.77 -14.55
CA ASP A 189 -16.20 -6.58 -13.13
C ASP A 189 -14.69 -6.43 -12.92
N LEU A 190 -13.88 -7.21 -13.65
CA LEU A 190 -12.42 -7.05 -13.66
C LEU A 190 -11.99 -5.68 -14.19
N GLU A 191 -12.63 -5.16 -15.24
CA GLU A 191 -12.37 -3.83 -15.78
C GLU A 191 -12.59 -2.73 -14.72
N MET A 192 -13.73 -2.77 -14.02
CA MET A 192 -14.04 -1.83 -12.94
C MET A 192 -13.03 -1.93 -11.79
N PHE A 193 -12.67 -3.15 -11.41
CA PHE A 193 -11.66 -3.40 -10.39
C PHE A 193 -10.31 -2.79 -10.77
N LEU A 194 -9.77 -3.14 -11.94
CA LEU A 194 -8.46 -2.68 -12.41
C LEU A 194 -8.42 -1.16 -12.59
N SER A 195 -9.51 -0.54 -13.02
CA SER A 195 -9.58 0.91 -13.21
C SER A 195 -9.39 1.66 -11.88
N ARG A 196 -10.06 1.17 -10.83
CA ARG A 196 -9.92 1.69 -9.47
C ARG A 196 -8.54 1.40 -8.89
N ASP A 197 -8.08 0.15 -8.98
CA ASP A 197 -6.85 -0.31 -8.33
C ASP A 197 -5.61 0.31 -8.97
N LYS A 198 -5.55 0.36 -10.32
CA LYS A 198 -4.48 1.05 -11.05
C LYS A 198 -4.44 2.55 -10.75
N LYS A 199 -5.60 3.21 -10.61
CA LYS A 199 -5.65 4.64 -10.24
C LYS A 199 -5.07 4.90 -8.86
N LEU A 200 -5.25 3.98 -7.92
CA LEU A 200 -4.74 4.12 -6.56
C LEU A 200 -3.25 3.81 -6.45
N TYR A 201 -2.78 2.78 -7.15
CA TYR A 201 -1.44 2.22 -6.92
C TYR A 201 -0.47 2.33 -8.09
N SER A 202 -0.91 2.86 -9.23
CA SER A 202 -0.06 3.17 -10.40
C SER A 202 0.81 2.01 -10.86
N TYR A 203 0.21 1.02 -11.50
CA TYR A 203 0.93 -0.20 -11.92
C TYR A 203 2.17 0.06 -12.76
N ASN A 204 3.24 -0.67 -12.47
CA ASN A 204 4.48 -0.68 -13.25
C ASN A 204 4.32 -1.46 -14.57
N LYS A 205 5.40 -1.49 -15.37
CA LYS A 205 5.41 -2.11 -16.70
C LYS A 205 5.17 -3.62 -16.63
N GLU A 206 5.76 -4.30 -15.65
CA GLU A 206 5.68 -5.74 -15.44
C GLU A 206 4.26 -6.16 -15.03
N GLN A 207 3.64 -5.43 -14.12
CA GLN A 207 2.25 -5.61 -13.70
C GLN A 207 1.28 -5.39 -14.86
N CYS A 208 1.46 -4.31 -15.61
CA CYS A 208 0.67 -4.05 -16.81
C CYS A 208 0.87 -5.15 -17.87
N HIS A 209 2.10 -5.67 -18.00
CA HIS A 209 2.43 -6.75 -18.92
C HIS A 209 1.75 -8.07 -18.51
N PHE A 210 1.73 -8.41 -17.22
CA PHE A 210 1.02 -9.60 -16.73
C PHE A 210 -0.46 -9.59 -17.11
N VAL A 211 -1.16 -8.49 -16.83
CA VAL A 211 -2.58 -8.37 -17.20
C VAL A 211 -2.74 -8.43 -18.72
N SER A 212 -1.88 -7.74 -19.48
CA SER A 212 -1.91 -7.78 -20.95
C SER A 212 -1.69 -9.20 -21.50
N CYS A 213 -0.80 -9.98 -20.90
CA CYS A 213 -0.52 -11.37 -21.26
C CYS A 213 -1.72 -12.28 -21.01
N PHE A 214 -2.41 -12.11 -19.89
CA PHE A 214 -3.67 -12.81 -19.63
C PHE A 214 -4.71 -12.49 -20.72
N LEU A 215 -4.99 -11.20 -20.93
CA LEU A 215 -5.99 -10.76 -21.91
C LEU A 215 -5.66 -11.26 -23.32
N TYR A 216 -4.39 -11.20 -23.73
CA TYR A 216 -3.94 -11.67 -25.04
C TYR A 216 -4.24 -13.15 -25.26
N LYS A 217 -4.06 -13.99 -24.23
CA LYS A 217 -4.28 -15.44 -24.31
C LYS A 217 -5.75 -15.83 -24.44
N ILE A 218 -6.67 -14.98 -23.98
CA ILE A 218 -8.12 -15.27 -24.01
C ILE A 218 -8.89 -14.47 -25.07
N LYS A 219 -8.24 -13.51 -25.75
CA LYS A 219 -8.92 -12.58 -26.67
C LYS A 219 -9.64 -13.24 -27.85
N ASP A 220 -9.18 -14.42 -28.28
CA ASP A 220 -9.70 -15.13 -29.45
C ASP A 220 -10.64 -16.28 -29.07
N LEU A 221 -11.03 -16.41 -27.79
CA LEU A 221 -12.02 -17.42 -27.36
C LEU A 221 -13.41 -17.16 -27.94
N GLY A 222 -13.77 -15.89 -28.18
CA GLY A 222 -15.03 -15.53 -28.81
C GLY A 222 -15.14 -14.03 -29.13
N PRO A 223 -16.12 -13.63 -29.94
CA PRO A 223 -16.26 -12.25 -30.40
C PRO A 223 -16.56 -11.25 -29.27
N LEU A 224 -17.37 -11.64 -28.27
CA LEU A 224 -17.67 -10.77 -27.12
C LEU A 224 -16.46 -10.68 -26.19
N THR A 225 -15.76 -11.79 -25.99
CA THR A 225 -14.51 -11.86 -25.23
C THR A 225 -13.43 -10.95 -25.83
N LYS A 226 -13.30 -10.94 -27.17
CA LYS A 226 -12.39 -10.04 -27.89
C LYS A 226 -12.68 -8.57 -27.61
N GLN A 227 -13.96 -8.19 -27.58
CA GLN A 227 -14.35 -6.83 -27.28
C GLN A 227 -14.05 -6.45 -25.82
N ALA A 228 -14.38 -7.32 -24.86
CA ALA A 228 -14.15 -7.11 -23.44
C ALA A 228 -12.65 -7.00 -23.12
N THR A 229 -11.84 -7.95 -23.61
CA THR A 229 -10.38 -7.93 -23.43
C THR A 229 -9.75 -6.69 -24.06
N GLY A 230 -10.26 -6.21 -25.21
CA GLY A 230 -9.82 -4.97 -25.84
C GLY A 230 -10.10 -3.70 -25.02
N LYS A 231 -11.17 -3.67 -24.20
CA LYS A 231 -11.43 -2.56 -23.27
C LYS A 231 -10.42 -2.56 -22.12
N ILE A 232 -10.24 -3.70 -21.46
CA ILE A 232 -9.29 -3.83 -20.34
C ILE A 232 -7.85 -3.59 -20.82
N HIS A 233 -7.48 -4.10 -21.99
CA HIS A 233 -6.14 -3.90 -22.55
C HIS A 233 -5.84 -2.42 -22.79
N ARG A 234 -6.84 -1.66 -23.30
CA ARG A 234 -6.73 -0.21 -23.41
C ARG A 234 -6.57 0.43 -22.04
N LEU A 235 -7.39 0.10 -21.04
CA LEU A 235 -7.26 0.61 -19.68
C LEU A 235 -5.85 0.38 -19.08
N VAL A 236 -5.30 -0.82 -19.26
CA VAL A 236 -3.98 -1.20 -18.73
C VAL A 236 -2.86 -0.52 -19.50
N LYS A 237 -2.98 -0.35 -20.83
CA LYS A 237 -1.99 0.38 -21.65
C LYS A 237 -2.14 1.90 -21.63
N SER A 238 -3.33 2.40 -21.31
CA SER A 238 -3.59 3.81 -21.11
C SER A 238 -2.79 4.24 -19.89
N THR A 239 -1.60 4.74 -20.15
CA THR A 239 -0.87 5.58 -19.21
C THR A 239 -1.74 6.83 -18.97
N PRO A 240 -1.81 7.38 -17.74
CA PRO A 240 -2.47 8.65 -17.46
C PRO A 240 -2.00 9.83 -18.34
N PHE A 241 -0.87 9.64 -19.05
CA PHE A 241 -0.26 10.59 -19.97
C PHE A 241 -1.17 11.14 -21.08
N LEU A 242 -2.20 10.42 -21.55
CA LEU A 242 -3.00 10.92 -22.69
C LEU A 242 -4.14 11.88 -22.31
N VAL A 243 -4.59 11.90 -21.06
CA VAL A 243 -5.54 12.93 -20.61
C VAL A 243 -4.78 14.13 -20.02
N GLN A 244 -3.57 13.89 -19.52
CA GLN A 244 -2.71 14.95 -19.01
C GLN A 244 -1.96 15.72 -20.11
N GLN A 245 -1.80 15.18 -21.33
CA GLN A 245 -1.11 15.86 -22.44
C GLN A 245 -1.77 17.16 -22.91
N GLN A 246 -3.08 17.36 -22.70
CA GLN A 246 -3.70 18.68 -22.95
C GLN A 246 -3.43 19.70 -21.84
N GLN A 247 -2.93 19.28 -20.67
CA GLN A 247 -2.58 20.17 -19.55
C GLN A 247 -1.08 20.23 -19.24
N GLN A 248 -0.27 19.28 -19.74
CA GLN A 248 1.17 19.14 -19.46
C GLN A 248 2.10 19.59 -20.59
N GLN A 249 1.60 20.23 -21.65
CA GLN A 249 2.48 20.89 -22.63
C GLN A 249 3.28 22.08 -22.04
N GLN A 250 3.25 22.31 -20.72
CA GLN A 250 4.03 23.38 -20.09
C GLN A 250 5.15 22.96 -19.14
N GLN A 251 5.27 21.74 -18.61
CA GLN A 251 6.38 21.44 -17.68
C GLN A 251 6.90 19.99 -17.79
N GLY A 252 8.22 19.88 -17.85
CA GLY A 252 8.98 18.71 -18.29
C GLY A 252 9.23 17.61 -17.26
N HIS A 253 9.83 16.53 -17.80
CA HIS A 253 10.51 15.40 -17.16
C HIS A 253 9.75 14.54 -16.12
N GLY A 254 9.21 13.40 -16.62
CA GLY A 254 9.44 12.06 -16.04
C GLY A 254 8.88 11.76 -14.63
N ALA A 255 7.56 11.80 -14.44
CA ALA A 255 6.94 11.41 -13.17
C ALA A 255 6.99 9.88 -12.94
N CYS A 256 7.80 9.45 -11.96
CA CYS A 256 7.79 8.11 -11.36
C CYS A 256 6.62 8.00 -10.35
N SER A 257 6.02 6.82 -10.21
CA SER A 257 4.82 6.63 -9.35
C SER A 257 5.16 6.45 -7.87
N GLU A 258 4.20 6.71 -6.97
CA GLU A 258 4.39 6.61 -5.52
C GLU A 258 4.73 5.18 -5.05
N GLY A 259 4.16 4.15 -5.69
CA GLY A 259 4.49 2.75 -5.42
C GLY A 259 5.92 2.39 -5.82
N GLU A 260 6.35 2.82 -7.02
CA GLU A 260 7.74 2.65 -7.48
C GLU A 260 8.74 3.39 -6.58
N TRP A 261 8.36 4.55 -6.04
CA TRP A 261 9.16 5.26 -5.05
C TRP A 261 9.24 4.51 -3.73
N LEU A 262 8.14 3.93 -3.25
CA LEU A 262 8.13 3.18 -1.99
C LEU A 262 9.03 1.93 -2.07
N ASP A 263 8.97 1.18 -3.17
CA ASP A 263 9.83 0.02 -3.40
C ASP A 263 11.30 0.40 -3.50
N ARG A 264 11.61 1.54 -4.12
CA ARG A 264 12.98 2.06 -4.16
C ARG A 264 13.44 2.43 -2.76
N LEU A 265 12.64 3.18 -2.01
CA LEU A 265 12.95 3.56 -0.64
C LEU A 265 13.15 2.34 0.25
N ASN A 266 12.35 1.28 0.11
CA ASN A 266 12.50 0.05 0.90
C ASN A 266 13.88 -0.64 0.78
N ASN A 267 14.60 -0.36 -0.31
CA ASN A 267 15.91 -0.95 -0.60
C ASN A 267 17.08 0.04 -0.40
N LEU A 268 16.80 1.29 -0.02
CA LEU A 268 17.82 2.31 0.17
C LEU A 268 18.41 2.29 1.58
N LYS A 269 19.66 2.76 1.69
CA LYS A 269 20.29 3.05 2.97
C LYS A 269 19.71 4.35 3.57
N PRO A 270 19.73 4.51 4.90
CA PRO A 270 19.26 5.72 5.58
C PRO A 270 19.79 7.04 4.99
N LEU A 271 21.09 7.10 4.67
CA LEU A 271 21.73 8.28 4.09
C LEU A 271 21.14 8.67 2.72
N GLU A 272 20.85 7.68 1.88
CA GLU A 272 20.27 7.93 0.55
C GLU A 272 18.82 8.43 0.66
N MET A 273 18.05 7.92 1.63
CA MET A 273 16.71 8.45 1.90
C MET A 273 16.77 9.90 2.38
N LEU A 274 17.74 10.22 3.25
CA LEU A 274 17.93 11.59 3.73
C LEU A 274 18.36 12.54 2.59
N ARG A 275 19.19 12.09 1.65
CA ARG A 275 19.55 12.86 0.46
C ARG A 275 18.34 13.14 -0.44
N ILE A 276 17.45 12.16 -0.60
CA ILE A 276 16.20 12.35 -1.36
C ILE A 276 15.33 13.41 -0.68
N PHE A 277 15.19 13.36 0.66
CA PHE A 277 14.46 14.37 1.41
C PHE A 277 15.08 15.77 1.28
N ALA A 278 16.40 15.87 1.38
CA ALA A 278 17.13 17.14 1.29
C ALA A 278 17.17 17.75 -0.11
N SER A 279 16.83 16.99 -1.16
CA SER A 279 16.90 17.46 -2.54
C SER A 279 15.79 18.45 -2.88
N THR A 280 16.12 19.56 -3.52
CA THR A 280 15.15 20.52 -4.08
C THR A 280 14.58 20.09 -5.42
N ASP A 281 15.22 19.11 -6.08
CA ASP A 281 14.88 18.64 -7.43
C ASP A 281 13.83 17.51 -7.40
N VAL A 282 13.47 17.05 -6.20
CA VAL A 282 12.50 15.98 -5.96
C VAL A 282 11.17 16.60 -5.55
N GLU A 283 10.07 16.14 -6.16
CA GLU A 283 8.73 16.60 -5.79
C GLU A 283 8.45 16.40 -4.30
N GLU A 284 7.76 17.37 -3.68
CA GLU A 284 7.47 17.40 -2.24
C GLU A 284 6.92 16.09 -1.68
N ARG A 285 5.98 15.46 -2.39
CA ARG A 285 5.39 14.18 -1.98
C ARG A 285 6.40 13.05 -1.83
N PHE A 286 7.47 13.01 -2.64
CA PHE A 286 8.48 11.96 -2.57
C PHE A 286 9.53 12.27 -1.51
N ARG A 287 9.80 13.55 -1.24
CA ARG A 287 10.62 13.98 -0.10
C ARG A 287 9.92 13.62 1.21
N GLU A 288 8.62 13.87 1.30
CA GLU A 288 7.80 13.49 2.46
C GLU A 288 7.80 11.97 2.66
N LEU A 289 7.66 11.18 1.57
CA LEU A 289 7.74 9.72 1.63
C LEU A 289 9.10 9.24 2.13
N ALA A 290 10.19 9.87 1.68
CA ALA A 290 11.56 9.52 2.06
C ALA A 290 11.84 9.78 3.54
N ILE A 291 11.48 10.94 4.08
CA ILE A 291 11.73 11.28 5.49
C ILE A 291 10.88 10.44 6.44
N ARG A 292 9.64 10.12 6.06
CA ARG A 292 8.77 9.21 6.82
C ARG A 292 9.33 7.79 6.83
N ARG A 293 9.78 7.29 5.69
CA ARG A 293 10.39 5.96 5.62
C ARG A 293 11.66 5.88 6.45
N LEU A 294 12.49 6.93 6.41
CA LEU A 294 13.68 7.06 7.24
C LEU A 294 13.32 7.05 8.74
N ASN A 295 12.32 7.82 9.16
CA ASN A 295 11.85 7.83 10.56
C ASN A 295 11.43 6.44 11.04
N VAL A 296 10.68 5.74 10.20
CA VAL A 296 10.21 4.40 10.45
C VAL A 296 11.40 3.44 10.61
N LEU A 297 12.37 3.45 9.69
CA LEU A 297 13.61 2.67 9.82
C LEU A 297 14.33 2.94 11.13
N LEU A 298 14.58 4.21 11.46
CA LEU A 298 15.31 4.58 12.68
C LEU A 298 14.53 4.27 13.98
N SER A 299 13.21 4.11 13.91
CA SER A 299 12.38 3.76 15.05
C SER A 299 12.58 2.31 15.54
N ASP A 300 13.01 1.36 14.71
CA ASP A 300 13.14 -0.07 15.08
C ASP A 300 14.53 -0.42 15.67
N ARG A 301 14.58 -0.87 16.93
CA ARG A 301 15.82 -1.20 17.66
C ARG A 301 16.71 -2.24 16.98
N VAL A 302 16.14 -3.22 16.26
CA VAL A 302 16.92 -4.27 15.58
C VAL A 302 17.66 -3.73 14.35
N SER A 303 17.14 -2.68 13.73
CA SER A 303 17.77 -2.01 12.61
C SER A 303 18.87 -1.02 13.04
N ARG A 304 18.81 -0.52 14.29
CA ARG A 304 19.81 0.40 14.87
C ARG A 304 21.15 -0.27 15.16
N GLU A 305 21.14 -1.53 15.58
CA GLU A 305 22.38 -2.32 15.78
C GLU A 305 23.15 -2.61 14.48
N LYS A 306 22.50 -2.51 13.31
CA LYS A 306 23.11 -2.71 11.99
C LYS A 306 23.51 -1.41 11.28
N SER A 307 23.07 -0.24 11.77
CA SER A 307 23.36 1.05 11.12
C SER A 307 24.69 1.61 11.63
N ALA A 308 25.79 1.14 11.07
CA ALA A 308 27.13 1.65 11.33
C ALA A 308 27.36 3.11 10.85
N ASP A 309 26.36 3.75 10.24
CA ASP A 309 26.53 4.98 9.45
C ASP A 309 25.76 6.20 10.04
N MET A 310 25.37 6.19 11.33
CA MET A 310 24.59 7.30 11.95
C MET A 310 25.35 8.64 11.95
N LYS A 311 26.69 8.61 12.05
CA LYS A 311 27.53 9.81 11.92
C LYS A 311 27.41 10.47 10.54
N GLU A 312 27.16 9.69 9.49
CA GLU A 312 27.04 10.20 8.12
C GLU A 312 25.74 10.99 7.88
N LEU A 313 24.72 10.78 8.72
CA LEU A 313 23.45 11.49 8.64
C LEU A 313 23.53 12.92 9.20
N GLN A 314 24.45 13.18 10.13
CA GLN A 314 24.49 14.43 10.91
C GLN A 314 24.55 15.69 10.05
N PRO A 315 25.47 15.83 9.07
CA PRO A 315 25.64 17.09 8.35
C PRO A 315 24.40 17.42 7.51
N LEU A 316 23.77 16.40 6.93
CA LEU A 316 22.54 16.55 6.15
C LEU A 316 21.34 16.88 7.03
N LEU A 317 21.24 16.28 8.22
CA LEU A 317 20.16 16.62 9.17
C LEU A 317 20.28 18.06 9.67
N LEU A 318 21.48 18.52 10.03
CA LEU A 318 21.72 19.92 10.40
C LEU A 318 21.40 20.88 9.27
N SER A 319 21.79 20.53 8.04
CA SER A 319 21.43 21.32 6.87
C SER A 319 19.92 21.41 6.72
N CYS A 320 19.19 20.29 6.82
CA CYS A 320 17.72 20.28 6.66
C CYS A 320 17.00 21.05 7.77
N LEU A 321 17.52 21.02 9.00
CA LEU A 321 16.99 21.81 10.12
C LEU A 321 17.22 23.32 9.92
N SER A 322 18.38 23.68 9.35
CA SER A 322 18.76 25.07 9.09
C SER A 322 18.06 25.65 7.85
N SER A 323 17.79 24.81 6.84
CA SER A 323 17.09 25.21 5.61
C SER A 323 15.58 24.98 5.74
N LYS A 324 14.83 25.96 6.25
CA LYS A 324 13.36 25.87 6.32
C LYS A 324 12.65 26.04 4.96
N GLU A 325 13.38 26.42 3.90
CA GLU A 325 12.80 26.61 2.57
C GLU A 325 12.30 25.29 1.97
N GLY A 326 11.01 25.23 1.69
CA GLY A 326 10.39 24.09 1.00
C GLY A 326 10.11 22.87 1.89
N ILE A 327 10.18 22.97 3.22
CA ILE A 327 9.78 21.91 4.15
C ILE A 327 8.43 22.28 4.79
N SER A 328 7.39 21.49 4.53
CA SER A 328 6.09 21.60 5.18
C SER A 328 6.16 21.27 6.68
N GLU A 329 5.19 21.74 7.45
CA GLU A 329 5.11 21.48 8.89
C GLU A 329 5.04 19.97 9.21
N SER A 330 4.33 19.18 8.38
CA SER A 330 4.27 17.72 8.56
C SER A 330 5.63 17.07 8.39
N MET A 331 6.39 17.46 7.36
CA MET A 331 7.73 16.97 7.12
C MET A 331 8.71 17.42 8.21
N PHE A 332 8.60 18.66 8.69
CA PHE A 332 9.45 19.20 9.74
C PHE A 332 9.26 18.46 11.07
N LYS A 333 8.01 18.09 11.39
CA LYS A 333 7.72 17.26 12.58
C LYS A 333 8.39 15.88 12.49
N VAL A 334 8.27 15.22 11.33
CA VAL A 334 8.90 13.91 11.11
C VAL A 334 10.44 14.03 11.11
N LEU A 335 10.99 15.11 10.57
CA LEU A 335 12.41 15.42 10.64
C LEU A 335 12.88 15.57 12.10
N GLY A 336 12.10 16.21 12.97
CA GLY A 336 12.39 16.30 14.41
C GLY A 336 12.45 14.92 15.08
N GLU A 337 11.55 14.00 14.73
CA GLU A 337 11.56 12.62 15.23
C GLU A 337 12.81 11.84 14.74
N VAL A 338 13.18 12.01 13.47
CA VAL A 338 14.41 11.44 12.88
C VAL A 338 15.65 11.94 13.62
N VAL A 339 15.77 13.24 13.84
CA VAL A 339 16.89 13.87 14.56
C VAL A 339 16.99 13.32 15.98
N TYR A 340 15.85 13.18 16.66
CA TYR A 340 15.80 12.57 17.99
C TYR A 340 16.34 11.14 17.98
N HIS A 341 15.92 10.30 17.02
CA HIS A 341 16.41 8.93 16.93
C HIS A 341 17.92 8.85 16.70
N VAL A 342 18.47 9.69 15.82
CA VAL A 342 19.92 9.74 15.56
C VAL A 342 20.69 10.22 16.80
N ALA A 343 20.23 11.31 17.43
CA ALA A 343 20.86 11.84 18.64
C ALA A 343 20.82 10.84 19.81
N PHE A 344 19.68 10.17 20.02
CA PHE A 344 19.52 9.17 21.07
C PHE A 344 20.47 7.97 20.88
N GLU A 345 20.64 7.49 19.66
CA GLU A 345 21.55 6.38 19.38
C GLU A 345 23.02 6.77 19.57
N MET A 346 23.41 7.97 19.12
CA MET A 346 24.79 8.45 19.30
C MET A 346 25.20 8.51 20.77
N THR A 347 24.34 9.09 21.61
CA THR A 347 24.61 9.24 23.05
C THR A 347 24.73 7.89 23.77
N ASN A 348 23.94 6.90 23.37
CA ASN A 348 23.93 5.57 24.02
C ASN A 348 25.06 4.64 23.55
N PHE A 349 25.61 4.82 22.35
CA PHE A 349 26.65 3.95 21.78
C PHE A 349 28.06 4.58 21.73
N HIS A 350 28.31 5.59 22.57
CA HIS A 350 29.62 6.27 22.72
C HIS A 350 30.16 6.93 21.43
N PHE A 351 29.27 7.32 20.51
CA PHE A 351 29.64 8.31 19.51
C PHE A 351 29.51 9.69 20.15
N GLU A 352 30.54 10.53 20.05
CA GLU A 352 30.65 11.88 20.63
C GLU A 352 29.32 12.64 20.69
N THR A 353 29.10 13.38 21.79
CA THR A 353 27.99 14.31 21.94
C THR A 353 27.88 15.22 20.71
N TRP A 354 26.68 15.32 20.14
CA TRP A 354 26.42 16.07 18.90
C TRP A 354 26.33 17.58 19.19
N TYR A 355 27.45 18.22 19.50
CA TYR A 355 27.49 19.64 19.90
C TYR A 355 26.88 20.60 18.86
N ASP A 356 27.12 20.35 17.57
CA ASP A 356 26.58 21.17 16.48
C ASP A 356 25.03 21.18 16.44
N LEU A 357 24.37 20.14 16.95
CA LEU A 357 22.92 20.09 17.06
C LEU A 357 22.42 21.06 18.13
N SER A 358 23.10 21.14 19.27
CA SER A 358 22.77 22.09 20.34
C SER A 358 22.88 23.54 19.85
N ASP A 359 23.92 23.87 19.08
CA ASP A 359 24.12 25.20 18.49
C ASP A 359 23.05 25.53 17.43
N CYS A 360 22.65 24.54 16.62
CA CYS A 360 21.58 24.67 15.65
C CYS A 360 20.22 24.92 16.33
N ILE A 361 19.93 24.24 17.43
CA ILE A 361 18.68 24.43 18.19
C ILE A 361 18.69 25.81 18.86
N ALA A 362 19.78 26.20 19.50
CA ALA A 362 19.91 27.49 20.18
C ALA A 362 19.64 28.65 19.20
N SER A 363 20.30 28.64 18.04
CA SER A 363 20.12 29.65 17.00
C SER A 363 18.72 29.67 16.37
N THR A 364 18.06 28.51 16.25
CA THR A 364 16.69 28.41 15.72
C THR A 364 15.64 28.85 16.75
N SER A 365 15.91 28.64 18.05
CA SER A 365 15.01 29.03 19.15
C SER A 365 14.97 30.54 19.42
N GLU A 366 16.03 31.27 19.07
CA GLU A 366 16.09 32.73 19.14
C GLU A 366 15.25 33.43 18.06
N THR A 367 14.93 32.73 16.97
CA THR A 367 14.26 33.30 15.79
C THR A 367 12.79 32.88 15.65
N GLU A 368 12.42 31.64 16.00
CA GLU A 368 11.03 31.14 15.84
C GLU A 368 10.64 30.11 16.93
N PHE A 369 9.87 30.56 17.93
CA PHE A 369 9.49 29.78 19.12
C PHE A 369 8.65 28.51 18.81
N GLU A 370 7.90 28.48 17.71
CA GLU A 370 7.02 27.36 17.34
C GLU A 370 7.77 26.15 16.75
N SER A 371 8.91 26.37 16.05
CA SER A 371 9.73 25.26 15.53
C SER A 371 10.52 24.54 16.63
N GLY A 372 10.88 25.26 17.71
CA GLY A 372 11.57 24.68 18.88
C GLY A 372 10.70 23.70 19.69
N LEU A 373 9.37 23.82 19.61
CA LEU A 373 8.41 22.93 20.28
C LEU A 373 8.34 21.53 19.66
N TYR A 374 8.82 21.35 18.42
CA TYR A 374 8.89 20.06 17.72
C TYR A 374 10.21 19.30 17.96
N LEU A 375 11.11 19.88 18.77
CA LEU A 375 12.33 19.25 19.28
C LEU A 375 12.25 18.89 20.79
N PRO A 376 11.09 18.46 21.36
CA PRO A 376 10.84 18.53 22.79
C PRO A 376 11.59 17.49 23.65
N VAL A 377 12.53 16.72 23.09
CA VAL A 377 13.30 15.71 23.85
C VAL A 377 14.79 16.03 23.94
N LEU A 378 15.29 17.08 23.28
CA LEU A 378 16.72 17.41 23.29
C LEU A 378 17.21 18.08 24.60
N ASN A 379 16.30 18.66 25.41
CA ASN A 379 16.66 19.21 26.73
C ASN A 379 17.03 18.14 27.79
N ASN A 380 16.79 16.85 27.53
CA ASN A 380 17.21 15.76 28.44
C ASN A 380 18.47 15.02 27.96
N VAL A 381 19.02 15.39 26.81
CA VAL A 381 20.18 14.73 26.18
C VAL A 381 21.35 15.69 25.94
N ALA A 382 21.14 17.01 26.10
CA ALA A 382 22.19 18.04 26.08
C ALA A 382 22.97 18.13 27.39
#